data_AF-A0A3N5EPG5-F1
#
_entry.id   AF-A0A3N5EPG5-F1
#
_cell.length_a   1.000
_cell.length_b   1.000
_cell.length_c   1.000
_cell.angle_alpha   90.00
_cell.angle_beta   90.00
_cell.angle_gamma   90.00
#
_symmetry.space_group_name_H-M   'P 1'
#
loop_
_entity.id
_entity.type
_entity.pdbx_description
1 polymer ?
#
loop_
_entity_poly.entity_id
_entity_poly.type
_entity_poly.pdbx_seq_one_letter_code
_entity_poly.pdbx_strand_id
1 'polypeptide(L)'
;MGWAILGGLMDYPTLRMAHLYPSLLNVAGDGGNVMAIVQRCAWRGIPTEVVEVEQGDTPDFTTFDLILFHGGQDVEMDVVARDLGLKIPSLQEAADQGVVIFAVCAGL
;
A
#
# COMPACT_ATOMS: atom_id res chain seq x y z
N MET A 1 -21.75 -25.38 -17.28
CA MET A 1 -20.48 -25.98 -16.83
C MET A 1 -19.45 -25.81 -17.93
N GLY A 2 -18.29 -25.25 -17.60
CA GLY A 2 -17.09 -25.35 -18.43
C GLY A 2 -16.84 -24.19 -19.41
N TRP A 3 -16.49 -23.01 -18.88
CA TRP A 3 -15.64 -22.10 -19.65
C TRP A 3 -14.19 -22.41 -19.29
N ALA A 4 -13.55 -23.27 -20.09
CA ALA A 4 -12.11 -23.44 -20.06
C ALA A 4 -11.47 -22.16 -20.64
N ILE A 5 -11.02 -21.23 -19.78
CA ILE A 5 -10.02 -20.22 -20.17
C ILE A 5 -8.65 -20.87 -19.96
N LEU A 6 -8.06 -21.32 -21.06
CA LEU A 6 -6.64 -21.14 -21.37
C LEU A 6 -5.67 -21.11 -20.17
N GLY A 7 -5.38 -22.27 -19.59
CA GLY A 7 -4.16 -23.00 -19.94
C GLY A 7 -2.81 -22.25 -19.90
N GLY A 8 -2.66 -21.26 -19.03
CA GLY A 8 -1.37 -20.78 -18.56
C GLY A 8 -1.58 -20.24 -17.16
N LEU A 9 -1.15 -20.97 -16.13
CA LEU A 9 -1.04 -20.41 -14.79
C LEU A 9 -0.12 -19.20 -14.94
N MET A 10 -0.66 -17.98 -14.92
CA MET A 10 0.19 -16.80 -15.03
C MET A 10 0.93 -16.70 -13.70
N ASP A 11 2.21 -17.11 -13.70
CA ASP A 11 3.14 -16.88 -12.60
C ASP A 11 3.52 -15.40 -12.59
N TYR A 12 2.55 -14.56 -12.22
CA TYR A 12 2.84 -13.18 -11.88
C TYR A 12 3.70 -13.16 -10.61
N PRO A 13 4.74 -12.29 -10.55
CA PRO A 13 5.38 -12.00 -9.28
C PRO A 13 4.35 -11.48 -8.27
N THR A 14 4.60 -11.72 -6.99
CA THR A 14 3.73 -11.20 -5.92
C THR A 14 3.86 -9.70 -5.85
N LEU A 15 2.75 -8.99 -5.99
CA LEU A 15 2.67 -7.55 -5.80
C LEU A 15 2.75 -7.24 -4.30
N ARG A 16 3.85 -6.63 -3.86
CA ARG A 16 4.10 -6.27 -2.47
C ARG A 16 3.66 -4.84 -2.22
N MET A 17 2.79 -4.66 -1.23
CA MET A 17 2.16 -3.38 -0.94
C MET A 17 2.44 -2.97 0.50
N ALA A 18 2.96 -1.75 0.70
CA ALA A 18 3.02 -1.13 2.02
C ALA A 18 1.71 -0.36 2.29
N HIS A 19 1.06 -0.63 3.41
CA HIS A 19 -0.14 0.06 3.87
C HIS A 19 0.24 0.90 5.08
N LEU A 20 0.39 2.22 4.89
CA LEU A 20 0.88 3.12 5.93
C LEU A 20 -0.21 3.46 6.95
N TYR A 21 0.11 3.24 8.22
CA TYR A 21 -0.64 3.61 9.43
C TYR A 21 -2.10 3.12 9.51
N PRO A 22 -2.43 1.85 9.22
CA PRO A 22 -3.81 1.38 9.27
C PRO A 22 -4.49 1.55 10.62
N SER A 23 -3.74 1.49 11.73
CA SER A 23 -4.31 1.70 13.06
C SER A 23 -4.69 3.15 13.35
N LEU A 24 -4.05 4.12 12.68
CA LEU A 24 -4.32 5.56 12.86
C LEU A 24 -5.23 6.13 11.76
N LEU A 25 -5.13 5.61 10.54
CA LEU A 25 -5.79 6.15 9.34
C LEU A 25 -6.93 5.22 8.88
N ASN A 26 -7.98 5.08 9.69
CA ASN A 26 -9.07 4.11 9.47
C ASN A 26 -10.49 4.69 9.53
N VAL A 27 -10.64 6.01 9.53
CA VAL A 27 -11.91 6.67 9.87
C VAL A 27 -12.86 6.79 8.67
N ALA A 28 -12.36 6.65 7.44
CA ALA A 28 -13.13 6.90 6.21
C ALA A 28 -13.21 5.70 5.24
N GLY A 29 -13.06 4.47 5.75
CA GLY A 29 -13.08 3.28 4.90
C GLY A 29 -11.82 3.17 4.02
N ASP A 30 -10.71 3.70 4.51
CA ASP A 30 -9.43 3.84 3.81
C ASP A 30 -8.82 2.49 3.41
N GLY A 31 -9.07 1.45 4.21
CA GLY A 31 -8.79 0.05 3.85
C GLY A 31 -9.52 -0.45 2.60
N GLY A 32 -10.56 0.26 2.16
CA GLY A 32 -11.30 -0.03 0.93
C GLY A 32 -10.42 0.04 -0.33
N ASN A 33 -9.40 0.91 -0.35
CA ASN A 33 -8.44 0.98 -1.46
C ASN A 33 -7.57 -0.28 -1.52
N VAL A 34 -7.02 -0.71 -0.37
CA VAL A 34 -6.27 -1.97 -0.27
C VAL A 34 -7.14 -3.14 -0.71
N MET A 35 -8.36 -3.25 -0.17
CA MET A 35 -9.30 -4.32 -0.53
C MET A 35 -9.63 -4.32 -2.02
N ALA A 36 -9.86 -3.15 -2.61
CA ALA A 36 -10.17 -3.03 -4.04
C ALA A 36 -9.00 -3.49 -4.91
N ILE A 37 -7.76 -3.13 -4.55
CA ILE A 37 -6.56 -3.57 -5.28
C ILE A 37 -6.37 -5.08 -5.14
N VAL A 38 -6.43 -5.62 -3.92
CA VAL A 38 -6.32 -7.08 -3.68
C VAL A 38 -7.37 -7.85 -4.47
N GLN A 39 -8.63 -7.41 -4.44
CA GLN A 39 -9.72 -8.06 -5.18
C GLN A 39 -9.50 -8.01 -6.69
N ARG A 40 -9.00 -6.89 -7.20
CA ARG A 40 -8.69 -6.70 -8.63
C ARG A 40 -7.50 -7.55 -9.08
N CYS A 41 -6.49 -7.74 -8.24
CA CYS A 41 -5.37 -8.62 -8.48
C CYS A 41 -5.82 -10.09 -8.50
N ALA A 42 -6.65 -10.49 -7.52
CA ALA A 42 -7.21 -11.84 -7.44
C ALA A 42 -8.02 -12.21 -8.69
N TRP A 43 -8.85 -11.30 -9.23
CA TRP A 43 -9.57 -11.54 -10.49
C TRP A 43 -8.68 -11.78 -11.71
N ARG A 44 -7.40 -11.38 -11.63
CA ARG A 44 -6.40 -11.53 -12.70
C ARG A 44 -5.36 -12.61 -12.41
N GLY A 45 -5.48 -13.30 -11.27
CA GLY A 45 -4.49 -14.29 -10.83
C GLY A 45 -3.15 -13.66 -10.42
N ILE A 46 -3.12 -12.39 -10.02
CA ILE A 46 -1.92 -11.72 -9.51
C ILE A 46 -1.87 -11.93 -7.99
N PRO A 47 -0.83 -12.60 -7.43
CA PRO A 47 -0.68 -12.73 -5.99
C PRO A 47 -0.33 -11.38 -5.36
N THR A 48 -0.79 -11.15 -4.14
CA THR A 48 -0.56 -9.90 -3.40
C THR A 48 -0.09 -10.17 -1.98
N GLU A 49 0.85 -9.37 -1.49
CA GLU A 49 1.27 -9.30 -0.10
C GLU A 49 1.02 -7.87 0.39
N VAL A 50 0.27 -7.72 1.48
CA VAL A 50 0.06 -6.42 2.13
C VAL A 50 0.84 -6.43 3.43
N VAL A 51 1.74 -5.46 3.57
CA VAL A 51 2.50 -5.20 4.79
C VAL A 51 1.99 -3.91 5.41
N GLU A 52 1.44 -4.03 6.61
CA GLU A 52 1.04 -2.87 7.41
C GLU A 52 2.30 -2.24 8.01
N VAL A 53 2.43 -0.93 7.85
CA VAL A 53 3.57 -0.15 8.35
C VAL A 53 3.02 0.84 9.36
N GLU A 54 3.23 0.56 10.64
CA GLU A 54 2.65 1.33 11.73
C GLU A 54 3.58 2.47 12.17
N GLN A 55 3.14 3.21 13.18
CA GLN A 55 3.96 4.18 13.87
C GLN A 55 5.24 3.52 14.43
N GLY A 56 6.40 4.15 14.21
CA GLY A 56 7.70 3.65 14.64
C GLY A 56 8.36 2.67 13.66
N ASP A 57 7.62 2.06 12.73
CA ASP A 57 8.20 1.14 11.75
C ASP A 57 8.95 1.90 10.65
N THR A 58 10.15 1.48 10.28
CA THR A 58 10.89 2.08 9.15
C THR A 58 11.48 0.99 8.26
N PRO A 59 10.65 0.25 7.51
CA PRO A 59 11.14 -0.74 6.58
C PRO A 59 11.88 -0.08 5.42
N ASP A 60 12.62 -0.88 4.66
CA ASP A 60 13.16 -0.44 3.38
C ASP A 60 12.03 -0.36 2.35
N PHE A 61 11.56 0.86 2.06
CA PHE A 61 10.43 1.08 1.15
C PHE A 61 10.73 0.73 -0.31
N THR A 62 12.02 0.57 -0.68
CA THR A 62 12.41 0.16 -2.04
C THR A 62 12.04 -1.31 -2.35
N THR A 63 11.68 -2.08 -1.32
CA THR A 63 11.30 -3.50 -1.44
C THR A 63 9.82 -3.73 -1.81
N PHE A 64 9.03 -2.66 -1.91
CA PHE A 64 7.62 -2.70 -2.28
C PHE A 64 7.40 -2.28 -3.73
N ASP A 65 6.29 -2.73 -4.30
CA ASP A 65 5.84 -2.29 -5.63
C ASP A 65 4.87 -1.09 -5.54
N LEU A 66 4.12 -1.03 -4.43
CA LEU A 66 3.10 -0.01 -4.18
C LEU A 66 3.09 0.39 -2.70
N ILE A 67 2.96 1.68 -2.45
CA ILE A 67 2.79 2.26 -1.12
C ILE A 67 1.45 2.98 -1.09
N LEU A 68 0.58 2.63 -0.15
CA LEU A 68 -0.70 3.29 0.08
C LEU A 68 -0.59 4.21 1.30
N PHE A 69 -0.96 5.48 1.10
CA PHE A 69 -1.00 6.48 2.16
C PHE A 69 -2.29 7.30 2.09
N HIS A 70 -3.11 7.22 3.14
CA HIS A 70 -4.44 7.84 3.19
C HIS A 70 -4.40 9.08 4.09
N GLY A 71 -5.49 9.85 4.08
CA GLY A 71 -5.73 10.89 5.06
C GLY A 71 -6.39 10.33 6.32
N GLY A 72 -6.18 10.99 7.45
CA GLY A 72 -6.88 10.73 8.70
C GLY A 72 -7.54 12.00 9.25
N GLN A 73 -8.01 11.94 10.48
CA GLN A 73 -8.45 13.13 11.21
C GLN A 73 -7.24 13.95 11.68
N ASP A 74 -7.45 15.22 12.02
CA ASP A 74 -6.39 16.18 12.33
C ASP A 74 -5.43 15.70 13.42
N VAL A 75 -5.94 15.07 14.49
CA VAL A 75 -5.13 14.58 15.61
C VAL A 75 -4.20 13.43 15.19
N GLU A 76 -4.75 12.46 14.48
CA GLU A 76 -3.98 11.31 13.96
C GLU A 76 -2.99 11.76 12.89
N MET A 77 -3.35 12.72 12.03
CA MET A 77 -2.45 13.30 11.04
C MET A 77 -1.26 14.02 11.68
N ASP A 78 -1.46 14.72 12.81
CA ASP A 78 -0.36 15.32 13.57
C ASP A 78 0.63 14.27 14.11
N VAL A 79 0.13 13.11 14.55
CA VAL A 79 0.96 11.98 15.00
C VAL A 79 1.71 11.37 13.83
N VAL A 80 1.02 11.12 12.72
CA VAL A 80 1.58 10.57 11.48
C VAL A 80 2.66 11.48 10.90
N ALA A 81 2.43 12.80 10.83
CA ALA A 81 3.38 13.74 10.24
C ALA A 81 4.73 13.75 10.96
N ARG A 82 4.73 13.63 12.29
CA ARG A 82 5.97 13.56 13.10
C ARG A 82 6.75 12.29 12.81
N ASP A 83 6.05 11.17 12.72
CA ASP A 83 6.65 9.86 12.50
C ASP A 83 7.10 9.66 11.04
N LEU A 84 6.32 10.19 10.09
CA LEU A 84 6.63 10.18 8.66
C LEU A 84 7.97 10.85 8.36
N GLY A 85 8.35 11.87 9.14
CA GLY A 85 9.67 12.51 9.04
C GLY A 85 10.84 11.53 9.10
N LEU A 86 10.71 10.42 9.82
CA LEU A 86 11.72 9.35 9.91
C LEU A 86 11.73 8.44 8.66
N LYS A 87 10.59 8.34 7.97
CA LYS A 87 10.39 7.50 6.79
C LYS A 87 10.73 8.22 5.48
N ILE A 88 10.75 9.57 5.46
CA ILE A 88 10.99 10.40 4.26
C ILE A 88 12.19 9.93 3.42
N PRO A 89 13.41 9.71 3.98
CA PRO A 89 14.55 9.34 3.15
C PRO A 89 14.35 8.05 2.35
N SER A 90 13.73 7.04 2.98
CA SER A 90 13.47 5.76 2.30
C SER A 90 12.27 5.85 1.34
N LEU A 91 11.25 6.65 1.66
CA LEU A 91 10.13 6.92 0.74
C LEU A 91 10.60 7.68 -0.52
N GLN A 92 11.53 8.62 -0.37
CA GLN A 92 12.13 9.36 -1.49
C GLN A 92 12.92 8.41 -2.40
N GLU A 93 13.79 7.57 -1.82
CA GLU A 93 14.54 6.57 -2.59
C GLU A 93 13.60 5.61 -3.32
N ALA A 94 12.54 5.13 -2.66
CA ALA A 94 11.54 4.26 -3.27
C ALA A 94 10.85 4.94 -4.48
N ALA A 95 10.46 6.20 -4.34
CA ALA A 95 9.87 6.97 -5.43
C ALA A 95 10.86 7.16 -6.61
N ASP A 96 12.13 7.46 -6.31
CA ASP A 96 13.18 7.61 -7.32
C ASP A 96 13.47 6.30 -8.07
N GLN A 97 13.28 5.15 -7.42
CA GLN A 97 13.40 3.81 -8.01
C GLN A 97 12.12 3.33 -8.72
N GLY A 98 11.05 4.12 -8.73
CA GLY A 98 9.82 3.84 -9.45
C GLY A 98 8.77 3.04 -8.66
N VAL A 99 8.92 2.92 -7.34
CA VAL A 99 7.84 2.41 -6.48
C VAL A 99 6.63 3.34 -6.58
N VAL A 100 5.44 2.77 -6.81
CA VAL A 100 4.23 3.57 -6.96
C VAL A 100 3.75 4.03 -5.59
N ILE A 101 3.49 5.33 -5.43
CA ILE A 101 2.85 5.87 -4.23
C ILE A 101 1.43 6.30 -4.58
N PHE A 102 0.45 5.68 -3.93
CA PHE A 102 -0.96 6.04 -4.03
C PHE A 102 -1.39 6.80 -2.78
N ALA A 103 -1.35 8.12 -2.88
CA ALA A 103 -1.74 9.06 -1.82
C ALA A 103 -3.20 9.53 -1.98
N VAL A 104 -3.94 9.64 -0.87
CA VAL A 104 -5.35 10.09 -0.86
C VAL A 104 -5.56 11.17 0.21
N CYS A 105 -6.28 12.24 -0.14
CA CYS A 105 -6.68 13.33 0.77
C CYS A 105 -5.47 13.96 1.49
N ALA A 106 -5.46 14.00 2.83
CA ALA A 106 -4.37 14.58 3.63
C ALA A 106 -3.05 13.77 3.56
N GLY A 107 -3.05 12.61 2.90
CA GLY A 107 -1.83 11.87 2.58
C GLY A 107 -1.05 12.42 1.37
N LEU A 108 -1.56 13.45 0.66
CA LEU A 108 -0.91 14.08 -0.51
C LEU A 108 0.07 15.20 -0.10
#